data_AF-E0NST7-F1
#
_entry.id   AF-E0NST7-F1
#
_cell.length_a   1.000
_cell.length_b   1.000
_cell.length_c   1.000
_cell.angle_alpha   90.00
_cell.angle_beta   90.00
_cell.angle_gamma   90.00
#
_symmetry.space_group_name_H-M   'P 1'
#
loop_
_entity.id
_entity.type
_entity.pdbx_description
1 polymer ?
#
loop_
_entity_poly.entity_id
_entity_poly.type
_entity_poly.pdbx_seq_one_letter_code
_entity_poly.pdbx_strand_id
1 'polypeptide(L)'
;MATAAQRDFARSIYAAAQKATDIAPEFVTAQAILESGWGKSRIGKFNLFGITRGSNWKGHTVLILTHEYFNTPNRTFTAPEKVVSIAKCKTGNRWYYTVYRLFKDFDSLEECLQEHTRLLQKPGFADAWLHRQNAEEFAHRICDAQGVRYATSPTYLTQLLILIQTVRKICVQK
;
A
#
# COMPACT_ATOMS: atom_id res chain seq x y z
N MET A 1 13.34 -16.44 -11.27
CA MET A 1 14.28 -15.39 -10.80
C MET A 1 13.77 -14.02 -11.23
N ALA A 2 13.99 -12.95 -10.44
CA ALA A 2 13.58 -11.60 -10.81
C ALA A 2 14.34 -11.10 -12.05
N THR A 3 13.69 -10.31 -12.93
CA THR A 3 14.30 -9.71 -14.11
C THR A 3 15.24 -8.55 -13.76
N ALA A 4 16.03 -8.05 -14.72
CA ALA A 4 16.88 -6.87 -14.51
C ALA A 4 16.05 -5.65 -14.06
N ALA A 5 14.99 -5.32 -14.79
CA ALA A 5 14.08 -4.21 -14.45
C ALA A 5 13.44 -4.36 -13.05
N GLN A 6 13.10 -5.59 -12.64
CA GLN A 6 12.58 -5.86 -11.30
C GLN A 6 13.63 -5.61 -10.21
N ARG A 7 14.89 -6.00 -10.44
CA ARG A 7 15.99 -5.73 -9.51
C ARG A 7 16.27 -4.24 -9.43
N ASP A 8 16.26 -3.53 -10.55
CA ASP A 8 16.50 -2.08 -10.59
C ASP A 8 15.39 -1.31 -9.87
N PHE A 9 14.13 -1.70 -10.07
CA PHE A 9 13.00 -1.18 -9.32
C PHE A 9 13.20 -1.41 -7.81
N ALA A 10 13.46 -2.64 -7.38
CA ALA A 10 13.64 -2.96 -5.97
C ALA A 10 14.79 -2.16 -5.34
N ARG A 11 15.94 -2.06 -6.01
CA ARG A 11 17.10 -1.29 -5.52
C ARG A 11 16.82 0.21 -5.43
N SER A 12 16.08 0.76 -6.39
CA SER A 12 15.67 2.16 -6.39
C SER A 12 14.76 2.49 -5.20
N ILE A 13 13.73 1.66 -4.96
CA ILE A 13 12.85 1.83 -3.80
C ILE A 13 13.62 1.64 -2.50
N TYR A 14 14.48 0.63 -2.41
CA TYR A 14 15.27 0.35 -1.21
C TYR A 14 16.16 1.54 -0.83
N ALA A 15 16.88 2.11 -1.79
CA ALA A 15 17.72 3.29 -1.58
C ALA A 15 16.91 4.54 -1.21
N ALA A 16 15.70 4.71 -1.76
CA ALA A 16 14.82 5.81 -1.39
C ALA A 16 14.24 5.61 0.03
N ALA A 17 13.84 4.39 0.38
CA ALA A 17 13.31 4.06 1.70
C ALA A 17 14.33 4.31 2.81
N GLN A 18 15.61 3.96 2.58
CA GLN A 18 16.70 4.27 3.52
C GLN A 18 16.82 5.76 3.89
N LYS A 19 16.36 6.66 3.02
CA LYS A 19 16.43 8.12 3.23
C LYS A 19 15.12 8.70 3.77
N ALA A 20 14.00 8.17 3.29
CA ALA A 20 12.69 8.76 3.47
C ALA A 20 11.94 8.27 4.73
N THR A 21 12.37 7.17 5.35
CA THR A 21 11.63 6.53 6.44
C THR A 21 12.52 5.80 7.45
N ASP A 22 11.98 5.60 8.65
CA ASP A 22 12.58 4.81 9.75
C ASP A 22 12.00 3.37 9.81
N ILE A 23 11.19 2.97 8.83
CA ILE A 23 10.74 1.59 8.66
C ILE A 23 11.85 0.79 7.96
N ALA A 24 12.00 -0.49 8.31
CA ALA A 24 12.93 -1.41 7.65
C ALA A 24 12.82 -1.30 6.11
N PRO A 25 13.89 -0.91 5.39
CA PRO A 25 13.82 -0.65 3.95
C PRO A 25 13.39 -1.88 3.12
N GLU A 26 13.72 -3.10 3.56
CA GLU A 26 13.27 -4.31 2.91
C GLU A 26 11.75 -4.52 3.01
N PHE A 27 11.13 -4.11 4.12
CA PHE A 27 9.69 -4.16 4.31
C PHE A 27 8.99 -3.17 3.36
N VAL A 28 9.45 -1.92 3.35
CA VAL A 28 8.85 -0.87 2.51
C VAL A 28 8.98 -1.22 1.03
N THR A 29 10.14 -1.73 0.63
CA THR A 29 10.37 -2.20 -0.74
C THR A 29 9.48 -3.39 -1.08
N ALA A 30 9.31 -4.36 -0.17
CA ALA A 30 8.45 -5.52 -0.38
C ALA A 30 6.98 -5.11 -0.53
N GLN A 31 6.47 -4.19 0.29
CA GLN A 31 5.13 -3.62 0.10
C GLN A 31 5.03 -2.88 -1.23
N ALA A 32 5.99 -2.02 -1.58
CA ALA A 32 5.96 -1.31 -2.85
C ALA A 32 5.91 -2.28 -4.04
N ILE A 33 6.68 -3.37 -4.02
CA ILE A 33 6.62 -4.43 -5.04
C ILE A 33 5.23 -5.05 -5.12
N LEU A 34 4.64 -5.39 -3.97
CA LEU A 34 3.34 -6.06 -3.89
C LEU A 34 2.22 -5.15 -4.41
N GLU A 35 2.15 -3.90 -3.94
CA GLU A 35 1.08 -2.95 -4.25
C GLU A 35 1.15 -2.44 -5.70
N SER A 36 2.36 -2.25 -6.24
CA SER A 36 2.56 -1.73 -7.61
C SER A 36 2.76 -2.82 -8.66
N GLY A 37 2.84 -4.09 -8.25
CA GLY A 37 3.18 -5.20 -9.13
C GLY A 37 4.55 -5.03 -9.79
N TRP A 38 5.58 -4.74 -8.99
CA TRP A 38 6.94 -4.37 -9.46
C TRP A 38 6.98 -3.08 -10.29
N GLY A 39 6.21 -2.07 -9.90
CA GLY A 39 6.17 -0.76 -10.56
C GLY A 39 5.34 -0.72 -11.84
N LYS A 40 4.63 -1.80 -12.20
CA LYS A 40 3.78 -1.88 -13.39
C LYS A 40 2.51 -1.04 -13.27
N SER A 41 2.03 -0.83 -12.05
CA SER A 41 0.84 -0.03 -11.75
C SER A 41 1.18 1.02 -10.69
N ARG A 42 0.69 2.23 -10.88
CA ARG A 42 0.72 3.30 -9.88
C ARG A 42 -0.36 4.33 -10.18
N ILE A 43 -0.77 5.04 -9.14
CA ILE A 43 -1.69 6.16 -9.27
C ILE A 43 -0.87 7.45 -9.43
N GLY A 44 -1.27 8.30 -10.37
CA GLY A 44 -0.54 9.52 -10.66
C GLY A 44 0.93 9.27 -10.99
N LYS A 45 1.81 10.16 -10.55
CA LYS A 45 3.25 10.06 -10.88
C LYS A 45 3.99 9.05 -9.99
N PHE A 46 3.72 9.06 -8.68
CA PHE A 46 4.55 8.35 -7.69
C PHE A 46 3.77 7.54 -6.66
N ASN A 47 2.43 7.53 -6.66
CA ASN A 47 1.66 6.83 -5.63
C ASN A 47 1.64 5.31 -5.88
N LEU A 48 2.68 4.63 -5.38
CA LEU A 48 2.89 3.18 -5.52
C LEU A 48 1.95 2.34 -4.66
N PHE A 49 1.41 2.92 -3.58
CA PHE A 49 0.60 2.20 -2.58
C PHE A 49 -0.90 2.44 -2.72
N GLY A 50 -1.34 3.17 -3.76
CA GLY A 50 -2.76 3.50 -3.95
C GLY A 50 -3.34 4.30 -2.77
N ILE A 51 -2.58 5.23 -2.21
CA ILE A 51 -3.01 6.00 -1.03
C ILE A 51 -4.16 6.94 -1.42
N THR A 52 -5.35 6.66 -0.91
CA THR A 52 -6.50 7.57 -1.06
C THR A 52 -6.27 8.88 -0.31
N ARG A 53 -6.92 9.96 -0.76
CA ARG A 53 -6.79 11.31 -0.21
C ARG A 53 -7.01 11.32 1.32
N GLY A 54 -8.05 10.64 1.79
CA GLY A 54 -8.53 10.79 3.16
C GLY A 54 -9.04 12.20 3.46
N SER A 55 -9.34 12.50 4.72
CA SER A 55 -9.94 13.79 5.11
C SER A 55 -8.94 14.94 5.20
N ASN A 56 -7.70 14.68 5.62
CA ASN A 56 -6.76 15.73 6.02
C ASN A 56 -5.70 16.08 4.96
N TRP A 57 -5.82 15.55 3.74
CA TRP A 57 -4.85 15.83 2.67
C TRP A 57 -5.15 17.15 1.95
N LYS A 58 -4.12 17.99 1.85
CA LYS A 58 -4.15 19.31 1.21
C LYS A 58 -3.32 19.41 -0.08
N GLY A 59 -2.53 18.38 -0.40
CA GLY A 59 -1.70 18.34 -1.60
C GLY A 59 -2.47 17.95 -2.86
N HIS A 60 -1.74 17.67 -3.93
CA HIS A 60 -2.32 17.28 -5.22
C HIS A 60 -3.11 15.97 -5.11
N THR A 61 -4.17 15.89 -5.93
CA THR A 61 -5.00 14.69 -6.00
C THR A 61 -5.39 14.41 -7.43
N VAL A 62 -5.61 13.13 -7.71
CA VAL A 62 -6.12 12.64 -8.99
C VAL A 62 -7.39 11.83 -8.73
N LEU A 63 -8.42 12.09 -9.52
CA LEU A 63 -9.69 11.37 -9.48
C LEU A 63 -9.61 10.18 -10.45
N ILE A 64 -9.68 8.96 -9.94
CA ILE A 64 -9.53 7.74 -10.73
C ILE A 64 -10.71 6.80 -10.51
N LEU A 65 -11.13 6.13 -11.59
CA LEU A 65 -12.12 5.07 -11.54
C LEU A 65 -11.49 3.79 -10.95
N THR A 66 -12.00 3.33 -9.82
CA THR A 66 -11.52 2.13 -9.11
C THR A 66 -12.64 1.15 -8.83
N HIS A 67 -12.22 -0.04 -8.42
CA HIS A 67 -13.11 -1.16 -8.14
C HIS A 67 -12.90 -1.60 -6.69
N GLU A 68 -13.94 -1.51 -5.88
CA GLU A 68 -13.87 -1.79 -4.44
C GLU A 68 -14.94 -2.78 -4.01
N TYR A 69 -14.66 -3.53 -2.95
CA TYR A 69 -15.60 -4.47 -2.36
C TYR A 69 -16.07 -3.98 -1.00
N PHE A 70 -17.37 -3.84 -0.82
CA PHE A 70 -17.99 -3.47 0.46
C PHE A 70 -19.01 -4.50 0.93
N ASN A 71 -19.29 -4.54 2.24
CA ASN A 71 -20.26 -5.47 2.81
C ASN A 71 -21.73 -5.03 2.58
N THR A 72 -21.96 -3.78 2.20
CA THR A 72 -23.30 -3.18 2.04
C THR A 72 -23.43 -2.50 0.67
N PRO A 73 -24.64 -2.35 0.10
CA PRO A 73 -24.88 -1.62 -1.15
C PRO A 73 -25.13 -0.10 -0.95
N ASN A 74 -25.08 0.40 0.29
CA ASN A 74 -25.49 1.77 0.62
C ASN A 74 -24.30 2.70 0.93
N ARG A 75 -23.09 2.41 0.43
CA ARG A 75 -21.93 3.28 0.67
C ARG A 75 -22.08 4.57 -0.13
N THR A 76 -21.94 5.69 0.56
CA THR A 76 -21.95 7.03 -0.03
C THR A 76 -20.54 7.61 -0.08
N PHE A 77 -20.32 8.50 -1.04
CA PHE A 77 -19.07 9.23 -1.23
C PHE A 77 -19.40 10.71 -1.35
N THR A 78 -18.50 11.55 -0.87
CA THR A 78 -18.64 13.00 -0.98
C THR A 78 -17.99 13.46 -2.28
N ALA A 79 -18.71 14.31 -3.03
CA ALA A 79 -18.20 14.87 -4.28
C ALA A 79 -16.78 15.47 -4.09
N PRO A 80 -15.86 15.27 -5.06
CA PRO A 80 -16.09 14.70 -6.39
C PRO A 80 -16.06 13.16 -6.45
N GLU A 81 -15.78 12.47 -5.35
CA GLU A 81 -15.88 11.00 -5.30
C GLU A 81 -17.35 10.58 -5.45
N LYS A 82 -17.61 9.50 -6.20
CA LYS A 82 -18.98 9.04 -6.47
C LYS A 82 -19.03 7.57 -6.87
N VAL A 83 -20.17 6.95 -6.59
CA VAL A 83 -20.52 5.63 -7.14
C VAL A 83 -20.86 5.78 -8.62
N VAL A 84 -20.30 4.90 -9.44
CA VAL A 84 -20.68 4.72 -10.84
C VAL A 84 -21.63 3.54 -10.99
N SER A 85 -21.32 2.41 -10.34
CA SER A 85 -22.20 1.24 -10.32
C SER A 85 -21.97 0.36 -9.09
N ILE A 86 -22.97 -0.45 -8.75
CA ILE A 86 -22.95 -1.42 -7.66
C ILE A 86 -23.51 -2.75 -8.17
N ALA A 87 -22.78 -3.84 -7.94
CA ALA A 87 -23.23 -5.20 -8.28
C ALA A 87 -23.04 -6.15 -7.08
N LYS A 88 -23.99 -7.05 -6.84
CA LYS A 88 -23.82 -8.10 -5.82
C LYS A 88 -22.78 -9.12 -6.33
N CYS A 89 -21.80 -9.47 -5.50
CA CYS A 89 -20.86 -10.54 -5.86
C CYS A 89 -21.59 -11.88 -5.91
N LYS A 90 -21.30 -12.71 -6.92
CA LYS A 90 -21.89 -14.06 -7.06
C LYS A 90 -21.51 -14.98 -5.90
N THR A 91 -20.34 -14.77 -5.32
CA THR A 91 -19.80 -15.53 -4.19
C THR A 91 -19.44 -14.59 -3.05
N GLY A 92 -19.71 -15.04 -1.82
CA GLY A 92 -19.48 -14.26 -0.60
C GLY A 92 -20.52 -13.16 -0.37
N ASN A 93 -20.55 -12.64 0.86
CA ASN A 93 -21.48 -11.57 1.25
C ASN A 93 -20.87 -10.17 1.02
N ARG A 94 -20.48 -9.87 -0.22
CA ARG A 94 -19.89 -8.57 -0.61
C ARG A 94 -20.57 -7.98 -1.84
N TRP A 95 -20.32 -6.71 -2.08
CA TRP A 95 -20.83 -5.90 -3.18
C TRP A 95 -19.64 -5.28 -3.89
N TYR A 96 -19.63 -5.41 -5.22
CA TYR A 96 -18.63 -4.86 -6.11
C TYR A 96 -19.06 -3.46 -6.55
N TYR A 97 -18.22 -2.48 -6.27
CA TYR A 97 -18.44 -1.07 -6.58
C TYR A 97 -17.47 -0.65 -7.66
N THR A 98 -17.98 0.00 -8.71
CA THR A 98 -17.17 0.86 -9.57
C THR A 98 -17.37 2.30 -9.07
N VAL A 99 -16.30 2.95 -8.63
CA VAL A 99 -16.34 4.25 -7.95
C VAL A 99 -15.26 5.17 -8.47
N TYR A 100 -15.53 6.47 -8.54
CA TYR A 100 -14.48 7.48 -8.63
C TYR A 100 -13.95 7.79 -7.24
N ARG A 101 -12.63 7.66 -7.05
CA ARG A 101 -11.94 7.93 -5.79
C ARG A 101 -10.81 8.93 -6.00
N LEU A 102 -10.62 9.79 -5.00
CA LEU A 102 -9.49 10.70 -4.95
C LEU A 102 -8.30 9.99 -4.33
N PHE A 103 -7.21 9.93 -5.08
CA PHE A 103 -5.92 9.48 -4.61
C PHE A 103 -4.97 10.65 -4.48
N LYS A 104 -4.00 10.51 -3.58
CA LYS A 104 -2.90 11.46 -3.47
C LYS A 104 -2.04 11.35 -4.72
N ASP A 105 -1.68 12.49 -5.27
CA ASP A 105 -0.65 12.59 -6.30
C ASP A 105 0.55 13.30 -5.67
N PHE A 106 1.72 12.68 -5.75
CA PHE A 106 2.94 13.15 -5.11
C PHE A 106 3.86 13.72 -6.16
N ASP A 107 4.74 14.66 -5.77
CA ASP A 107 5.73 15.23 -6.69
C ASP A 107 7.03 14.45 -6.72
N SER A 108 7.23 13.55 -5.75
CA SER A 108 8.38 12.65 -5.70
C SER A 108 8.07 11.28 -5.09
N LEU A 109 8.96 10.32 -5.34
CA LEU A 109 8.92 9.03 -4.66
C LEU A 109 9.11 9.20 -3.14
N GLU A 110 9.97 10.13 -2.71
CA GLU A 110 10.24 10.37 -1.30
C GLU A 110 8.99 10.82 -0.53
N GLU A 111 8.21 11.75 -1.09
CA GLU A 111 6.92 12.16 -0.51
C GLU A 111 5.94 11.00 -0.40
N CYS A 112 5.88 10.14 -1.42
CA CYS A 112 5.04 8.94 -1.37
C CYS A 112 5.46 8.00 -0.21
N LEU A 113 6.76 7.81 0.00
CA LEU A 113 7.29 6.95 1.08
C LEU A 113 7.07 7.57 2.47
N GLN A 114 7.23 8.89 2.59
CA GLN A 114 6.92 9.63 3.82
C GLN A 114 5.43 9.52 4.17
N GLU A 115 4.55 9.68 3.18
CA GLU A 115 3.11 9.57 3.41
C GLU A 115 2.69 8.13 3.73
N HIS A 116 3.30 7.13 3.08
CA HIS A 116 3.14 5.72 3.44
C HIS A 116 3.55 5.47 4.91
N THR A 117 4.68 6.01 5.33
CA THR A 117 5.16 5.94 6.72
C THR A 117 4.15 6.57 7.67
N ARG A 118 3.64 7.77 7.35
CA ARG A 118 2.64 8.48 8.16
C ARG A 118 1.33 7.68 8.32
N LEU A 119 0.93 6.89 7.33
CA LEU A 119 -0.23 6.00 7.46
C LEU A 119 -0.02 4.95 8.53
N LEU A 120 1.18 4.37 8.58
CA LEU A 120 1.57 3.31 9.53
C LEU A 120 1.91 3.86 10.93
N GLN A 121 1.97 5.18 11.10
CA GLN A 121 2.08 5.87 12.39
C GLN A 121 0.72 6.17 13.05
N LYS A 122 -0.39 5.92 12.36
CA LYS A 122 -1.72 6.18 12.93
C LYS A 122 -1.96 5.33 14.18
N PRO A 123 -2.81 5.79 15.13
CA PRO A 123 -3.06 5.08 16.38
C PRO A 123 -3.45 3.60 16.24
N GLY A 124 -4.13 3.23 15.14
CA GLY A 124 -4.52 1.84 14.87
C GLY A 124 -3.35 0.89 14.61
N PHE A 125 -2.15 1.40 14.30
CA PHE A 125 -0.92 0.64 14.07
C PHE A 125 0.12 0.86 15.19
N ALA A 126 -0.27 1.42 16.33
CA ALA A 126 0.67 1.79 17.39
C ALA A 126 1.45 0.57 17.95
N ASP A 127 0.78 -0.58 18.03
CA ASP A 127 1.38 -1.86 18.42
C ASP A 127 2.40 -2.34 17.39
N ALA A 128 2.05 -2.27 16.11
CA ALA A 128 2.97 -2.61 15.01
C ALA A 128 4.17 -1.66 14.96
N TRP A 129 3.96 -0.36 15.17
CA TRP A 129 4.98 0.68 15.03
C TRP A 129 6.21 0.48 15.94
N LEU A 130 6.04 -0.20 17.09
CA LEU A 130 7.13 -0.61 17.98
C LEU A 130 8.15 -1.51 17.27
N HIS A 131 7.71 -2.25 16.26
CA HIS A 131 8.50 -3.22 15.52
C HIS A 131 8.92 -2.74 14.13
N ARG A 132 8.71 -1.46 13.77
CA ARG A 132 8.93 -0.91 12.41
C ARG A 132 10.31 -1.19 11.80
N GLN A 133 11.35 -1.40 12.60
CA GLN A 133 12.71 -1.72 12.16
C GLN A 133 12.96 -3.23 11.99
N ASN A 134 12.02 -4.09 12.41
CA ASN A 134 12.03 -5.53 12.18
C ASN A 134 10.99 -5.86 11.10
N ALA A 135 11.45 -6.10 9.87
CA ALA A 135 10.59 -6.25 8.70
C ALA A 135 9.52 -7.35 8.85
N GLU A 136 9.92 -8.53 9.34
CA GLU A 136 9.00 -9.66 9.51
C GLU A 136 8.01 -9.44 10.64
N GLU A 137 8.48 -9.01 11.82
CA GLU A 137 7.58 -8.76 12.95
C GLU A 137 6.61 -7.63 12.62
N PHE A 138 7.08 -6.57 11.94
CA PHE A 138 6.21 -5.50 11.50
C PHE A 138 5.14 -5.99 10.51
N ALA A 139 5.52 -6.83 9.54
CA ALA A 139 4.58 -7.47 8.62
C ALA A 139 3.53 -8.30 9.34
N HIS A 140 3.92 -9.07 10.36
CA HIS A 140 2.99 -9.82 11.19
C HIS A 140 1.99 -8.89 11.88
N ARG A 141 2.48 -7.85 12.57
CA ARG A 141 1.64 -6.94 13.36
C ARG A 141 0.64 -6.14 12.52
N ILE A 142 1.05 -5.65 11.34
CA ILE A 142 0.11 -4.93 10.47
C ILE A 142 -0.97 -5.84 9.84
N CYS A 143 -0.83 -7.16 9.96
CA CYS A 143 -1.74 -8.15 9.39
C CYS A 143 -2.55 -8.94 10.42
N ASP A 144 -2.21 -8.86 11.71
CA ASP A 144 -2.84 -9.66 12.75
C ASP A 144 -4.20 -9.10 13.19
N ALA A 145 -4.73 -9.53 14.34
CA ALA A 145 -6.01 -9.07 14.86
C ALA A 145 -5.89 -8.11 16.05
N GLN A 146 -4.67 -7.73 16.45
CA GLN A 146 -4.41 -6.94 17.64
C GLN A 146 -4.65 -5.45 17.37
N GLY A 147 -4.13 -4.93 16.26
CA GLY A 147 -4.38 -3.58 15.76
C GLY A 147 -5.39 -3.55 14.60
N VAL A 148 -5.36 -2.46 13.83
CA VAL A 148 -6.08 -2.40 12.55
C VAL A 148 -5.31 -3.19 11.49
N ARG A 149 -6.04 -3.98 10.69
CA ARG A 149 -5.44 -4.72 9.58
C ARG A 149 -5.14 -3.79 8.41
N TYR A 150 -3.92 -3.84 7.91
CA TYR A 150 -3.51 -3.14 6.70
C TYR A 150 -4.23 -3.72 5.46
N ALA A 151 -4.30 -5.04 5.35
CA ALA A 151 -4.96 -5.73 4.25
C ALA A 151 -5.92 -6.82 4.75
N THR A 152 -7.00 -7.04 4.01
CA THR A 152 -7.98 -8.10 4.31
C THR A 152 -7.71 -9.40 3.57
N SER A 153 -6.71 -9.44 2.68
CA SER A 153 -6.38 -10.64 1.91
C SER A 153 -5.73 -11.69 2.83
N PRO A 154 -6.18 -12.96 2.80
CA PRO A 154 -5.62 -14.02 3.65
C PRO A 154 -4.17 -14.39 3.27
N THR A 155 -3.73 -14.06 2.05
CA THR A 155 -2.40 -14.39 1.54
C THR A 155 -1.42 -13.21 1.62
N TYR A 156 -1.87 -12.03 2.07
CA TYR A 156 -1.08 -10.81 2.06
C TYR A 156 0.23 -10.96 2.85
N LEU A 157 0.12 -11.42 4.11
CA LEU A 157 1.26 -11.65 4.99
C LEU A 157 2.28 -12.61 4.37
N THR A 158 1.82 -13.76 3.88
CA THR A 158 2.68 -14.77 3.26
C THR A 158 3.42 -14.21 2.04
N GLN A 159 2.72 -13.46 1.18
CA GLN A 159 3.34 -12.82 0.01
C GLN A 159 4.37 -11.77 0.44
N LEU A 160 4.03 -10.96 1.45
CA LEU A 160 4.91 -9.91 1.95
C LEU A 160 6.20 -10.50 2.55
N LEU A 161 6.11 -11.57 3.36
CA LEU A 161 7.27 -12.26 3.92
C LEU A 161 8.18 -12.85 2.83
N ILE A 162 7.62 -13.47 1.78
CA ILE A 162 8.38 -13.96 0.63
C ILE A 162 9.11 -12.82 -0.08
N LEU A 163 8.43 -11.67 -0.24
CA LEU A 163 9.01 -10.50 -0.89
C LEU A 163 10.11 -9.86 -0.05
N ILE A 164 9.97 -9.80 1.28
CA ILE A 164 11.04 -9.33 2.19
C ILE A 164 12.33 -10.14 1.96
N GLN A 165 12.23 -11.47 1.93
CA GLN A 165 13.38 -12.34 1.65
C GLN A 165 13.95 -12.11 0.24
N THR A 166 13.08 -11.88 -0.74
CA THR A 166 13.49 -11.55 -2.11
C THR A 166 14.25 -10.23 -2.17
N VAL A 167 13.79 -9.19 -1.47
CA VAL A 167 14.44 -7.88 -1.42
C VAL A 167 15.83 -7.99 -0.79
N ARG A 168 15.97 -8.74 0.32
CA ARG A 168 17.29 -8.96 0.95
C ARG A 168 18.28 -9.61 0.00
N LYS A 169 17.86 -10.61 -0.79
CA LYS A 169 18.70 -11.24 -1.82
C LYS A 169 19.10 -10.28 -2.95
N ILE A 170 18.28 -9.27 -3.26
CA ILE A 170 18.54 -8.32 -4.35
C ILE A 170 19.37 -7.12 -3.89
N CYS A 171 19.15 -6.65 -2.67
CA CYS A 171 19.60 -5.34 -2.19
C CYS A 171 20.63 -5.41 -1.05
N VAL A 172 20.64 -6.48 -0.25
CA VAL A 172 21.48 -6.58 0.97
C VAL A 172 22.65 -7.53 0.76
N GLN A 173 22.41 -8.71 0.19
CA GLN A 173 23.44 -9.70 -0.08
C GLN A 173 24.13 -9.37 -1.41
N LYS A 174 25.41 -8.98 -1.35
CA LYS A 174 26.29 -8.89 -2.52
C LYS A 174 27.01 -10.21 -2.74
#